data_AF-A0AAD7FCQ4-F1
#
_entry.id   AF-A0AAD7FCQ4-F1
#
_cell.length_a   1.000
_cell.length_b   1.000
_cell.length_c   1.000
_cell.angle_alpha   90.00
_cell.angle_beta   90.00
_cell.angle_gamma   90.00
#
_symmetry.space_group_name_H-M   'P 1'
#
loop_
_entity.id
_entity.type
_entity.pdbx_description
1 polymer ?
#
loop_
_entity_poly.entity_id
_entity_poly.type
_entity_poly.pdbx_seq_one_letter_code
_entity_poly.pdbx_strand_id
1 'polypeptide(L)'
;MLEAHESGDRLPMPACDNVECDKFVSANGDLKRCSCCESVYYCSADCQRLDWRRGHRKTCAAIRSHSLENPDFLTSRDRSFLRTIVHKIYKTQALNIFLVQLGVMKESLILPTECVTILKYTGANFDITSSPANPELYLHNSAIPVGPMWQDQLSRALASNHRIHLHVIVFPRAQEQMLAKIVPVRRPNAAVWDGLHALVQEMPEGKEPHKGRREWSAGPEIVAKVEALIRATIAKDEVY
;
A
#
# COMPACT_ATOMS: atom_id res chain seq x y z
N MET A 1 6.06 15.73 -12.13
CA MET A 1 6.13 14.70 -11.06
C MET A 1 7.52 14.07 -11.00
N LEU A 2 8.11 13.71 -12.15
CA LEU A 2 9.53 13.33 -12.23
C LEU A 2 10.47 14.45 -11.76
N GLU A 3 10.27 15.68 -12.24
CA GLU A 3 11.10 16.85 -11.91
C GLU A 3 11.20 17.15 -10.40
N ALA A 4 10.11 16.99 -9.64
CA ALA A 4 10.10 17.18 -8.19
C ALA A 4 10.73 16.01 -7.41
N HIS A 5 10.78 14.80 -8.00
CA HIS A 5 11.51 13.67 -7.43
C HIS A 5 13.02 13.80 -7.68
N GLU A 6 13.38 14.39 -8.81
CA GLU A 6 14.76 14.63 -9.25
C GLU A 6 15.40 15.86 -8.57
N SER A 7 14.60 16.85 -8.13
CA SER A 7 15.08 18.05 -7.43
C SER A 7 15.59 17.80 -6.00
N GLY A 8 15.52 16.56 -5.49
CA GLY A 8 16.06 16.18 -4.17
C GLY A 8 15.21 16.61 -2.97
N ASP A 9 14.14 17.36 -3.19
CA ASP A 9 13.22 17.81 -2.14
C ASP A 9 12.23 16.70 -1.77
N ARG A 10 12.76 15.67 -1.08
CA ARG A 10 11.98 14.49 -0.68
C ARG A 10 11.39 14.73 0.70
N LEU A 11 10.11 14.47 0.87
CA LEU A 11 9.53 14.44 2.21
C LEU A 11 10.19 13.32 3.04
N PRO A 12 10.42 13.51 4.35
CA PRO A 12 10.83 12.42 5.23
C PRO A 12 9.79 11.30 5.14
N MET A 13 10.22 10.08 4.82
CA MET A 13 9.31 8.96 4.64
C MET A 13 9.69 7.80 5.58
N PRO A 14 8.69 7.14 6.21
CA PRO A 14 8.92 5.89 6.91
C PRO A 14 9.27 4.81 5.86
N ALA A 15 10.56 4.59 5.66
CA ALA A 15 11.08 3.81 4.54
C ALA A 15 11.85 2.55 4.95
N CYS A 16 11.90 2.24 6.25
CA CYS A 16 12.48 1.00 6.76
C CYS A 16 11.50 -0.17 6.61
N ASP A 17 11.92 -1.31 6.07
CA ASP A 17 11.09 -2.50 5.86
C ASP A 17 11.02 -3.44 7.08
N ASN A 18 11.77 -3.16 8.16
CA ASN A 18 11.58 -3.85 9.45
C ASN A 18 10.23 -3.43 10.04
N VAL A 19 9.23 -4.31 10.04
CA VAL A 19 7.84 -4.00 10.42
C VAL A 19 7.71 -3.26 11.76
N GLU A 20 8.58 -3.51 12.75
CA GLU A 20 8.57 -2.84 14.06
C GLU A 20 9.23 -1.48 14.11
N CYS A 21 9.95 -1.08 13.06
CA CYS A 21 10.57 0.24 13.02
C CYS A 21 9.50 1.32 12.91
N ASP A 22 9.60 2.31 13.80
CA ASP A 22 8.79 3.53 13.89
C ASP A 22 9.57 4.77 13.45
N LYS A 23 10.86 4.62 13.11
CA LYS A 23 11.73 5.73 12.75
C LYS A 23 11.35 6.30 11.39
N PHE A 24 11.15 7.61 11.36
CA PHE A 24 11.14 8.39 10.12
C PHE A 24 12.58 8.57 9.65
N VAL A 25 12.81 8.23 8.38
CA VAL A 25 14.11 8.46 7.75
C VAL A 25 14.00 9.78 7.00
N SER A 26 14.91 10.71 7.29
CA SER A 26 14.99 12.00 6.59
C SER A 26 15.10 11.79 5.08
N ALA A 27 14.67 12.79 4.31
CA ALA A 27 14.85 12.89 2.85
C ALA A 27 16.21 12.38 2.33
N ASN A 28 17.27 12.71 3.10
CA ASN A 28 18.67 12.45 2.80
C ASN A 28 19.27 11.31 3.65
N GLY A 29 18.44 10.57 4.39
CA GLY A 29 18.92 9.47 5.23
C GLY A 29 19.28 8.25 4.40
N ASP A 30 20.52 7.80 4.51
CA ASP A 30 21.00 6.62 3.78
C ASP A 30 20.35 5.33 4.31
N LEU A 31 19.31 4.87 3.61
CA LEU A 31 18.76 3.54 3.81
C LEU A 31 19.73 2.48 3.31
N LYS A 32 19.98 1.48 4.14
CA LYS A 32 20.78 0.31 3.81
C LYS A 32 19.88 -0.75 3.18
N ARG A 33 20.24 -1.27 2.02
CA ARG A 33 19.50 -2.37 1.39
C ARG A 33 20.05 -3.74 1.80
N CYS A 34 19.21 -4.77 1.76
CA CYS A 34 19.69 -6.14 1.85
C CYS A 34 20.67 -6.43 0.70
N SER A 35 21.90 -6.86 1.03
CA SER A 35 22.96 -7.11 0.04
C SER A 35 22.70 -8.35 -0.84
N CYS A 36 21.75 -9.21 -0.45
CA CYS A 36 21.43 -10.43 -1.19
C CYS A 36 20.32 -10.18 -2.22
N CYS A 37 19.13 -9.76 -1.76
CA CYS A 37 17.98 -9.58 -2.66
C CYS A 37 17.82 -8.15 -3.21
N GLU A 38 18.50 -7.17 -2.60
CA GLU A 38 18.44 -5.75 -2.98
C GLU A 38 17.02 -5.13 -3.02
N SER A 39 16.04 -5.81 -2.41
CA SER A 39 14.61 -5.49 -2.53
C SER A 39 14.04 -4.75 -1.30
N VAL A 40 14.66 -4.93 -0.13
CA VAL A 40 14.24 -4.35 1.15
C VAL A 40 15.30 -3.44 1.74
N TYR A 41 14.86 -2.43 2.49
CA TYR A 41 15.62 -1.28 2.99
C TYR A 41 15.50 -1.14 4.50
N TYR A 42 16.57 -0.70 5.15
CA TYR A 42 16.64 -0.58 6.60
C TYR A 42 17.37 0.69 7.00
N CYS A 43 16.89 1.36 8.04
CA CYS A 43 17.59 2.52 8.60
C CYS A 43 18.87 2.13 9.37
N SER A 44 19.03 0.84 9.72
CA SER A 44 20.17 0.34 10.52
C SER A 44 20.41 -1.15 10.26
N ALA A 45 21.63 -1.61 10.58
CA ALA A 45 21.96 -3.03 10.55
C ALA A 45 21.13 -3.83 11.58
N ASP A 46 20.72 -3.20 12.67
CA ASP A 46 19.88 -3.85 13.68
C ASP A 46 18.47 -4.11 13.16
N CYS A 47 17.87 -3.15 12.45
CA CYS A 47 16.60 -3.36 11.76
C CYS A 47 16.70 -4.49 10.73
N GLN A 48 17.81 -4.59 9.99
CA GLN A 48 18.04 -5.71 9.07
C GLN A 48 18.11 -7.06 9.81
N ARG A 49 18.86 -7.15 10.92
CA ARG A 49 18.99 -8.39 11.71
C ARG A 49 17.66 -8.83 12.32
N LEU A 50 16.87 -7.88 12.81
CA LEU A 50 15.54 -8.16 13.37
C LEU A 50 14.61 -8.70 12.27
N ASP A 51 14.55 -8.03 11.13
CA ASP A 51 13.73 -8.47 10.00
C ASP A 51 14.17 -9.83 9.43
N TRP A 52 15.49 -10.07 9.38
CA TRP A 52 16.06 -11.36 8.97
C TRP A 52 15.54 -12.52 9.83
N ARG A 53 15.53 -12.35 11.15
CA ARG A 53 15.06 -13.38 12.10
C ARG A 53 13.55 -13.61 11.98
N ARG A 54 12.77 -12.54 11.75
CA ARG A 54 11.31 -12.58 11.68
C ARG A 54 10.77 -13.33 10.48
N GLY A 55 11.44 -13.25 9.34
CA GLY A 55 10.93 -13.94 8.16
C GLY A 55 11.68 -13.68 6.89
N HIS A 56 12.39 -12.56 6.76
CA HIS A 56 13.03 -12.20 5.49
C HIS A 56 14.00 -13.29 4.99
N ARG A 57 14.68 -14.01 5.90
CA ARG A 57 15.55 -15.14 5.53
C ARG A 57 14.85 -16.24 4.72
N LYS A 58 13.55 -16.42 4.91
CA LYS A 58 12.74 -17.45 4.23
C LYS A 58 12.41 -17.04 2.79
N THR A 59 12.31 -15.74 2.52
CA THR A 59 11.86 -15.19 1.24
C THR A 59 13.00 -14.56 0.43
N CYS A 60 14.12 -14.19 1.08
CA CYS A 60 15.23 -13.46 0.47
C CYS A 60 15.79 -14.13 -0.79
N ALA A 61 16.04 -15.44 -0.75
CA ALA A 61 16.58 -16.18 -1.90
C ALA A 61 15.58 -16.21 -3.06
N ALA A 62 14.30 -16.47 -2.78
CA ALA A 62 13.24 -16.48 -3.78
C ALA A 62 13.03 -15.10 -4.42
N ILE A 63 13.10 -14.02 -3.63
CA ILE A 63 13.05 -12.64 -4.14
C ILE A 63 14.25 -12.35 -5.05
N ARG A 64 15.46 -12.80 -4.66
CA ARG A 64 16.66 -12.65 -5.49
C ARG A 64 16.52 -13.39 -6.82
N SER A 65 16.12 -14.66 -6.83
CA SER A 65 15.93 -15.41 -8.07
C SER A 65 14.89 -14.75 -8.97
N HIS A 66 13.74 -14.37 -8.41
CA HIS A 66 12.70 -13.67 -9.15
C HIS A 66 13.19 -12.32 -9.72
N SER A 67 14.06 -11.60 -9.01
CA SER A 67 14.65 -10.36 -9.52
C SER A 67 15.61 -10.59 -10.69
N LEU A 68 16.30 -11.72 -10.74
CA LEU A 68 17.23 -12.05 -11.83
C LEU A 68 16.49 -12.55 -13.07
N GLU A 69 15.37 -13.25 -12.87
CA GLU A 69 14.55 -13.81 -13.95
C GLU A 69 13.57 -12.80 -14.56
N ASN A 70 13.26 -11.72 -13.84
CA ASN A 70 12.26 -10.73 -14.25
C ASN A 70 12.90 -9.38 -14.63
N PRO A 71 13.03 -9.05 -15.92
CA PRO A 71 13.63 -7.79 -16.37
C PRO A 71 12.82 -6.55 -15.96
N ASP A 72 11.55 -6.71 -15.58
CA ASP A 72 10.71 -5.62 -15.07
C ASP A 72 10.84 -5.47 -13.54
N PHE A 73 11.80 -6.11 -12.88
CA PHE A 73 12.01 -5.93 -11.45
C PHE A 73 12.31 -4.47 -11.11
N LEU A 74 11.60 -3.92 -10.12
CA LEU A 74 11.81 -2.53 -9.74
C LEU A 74 13.22 -2.32 -9.20
N THR A 75 13.89 -1.27 -9.69
CA THR A 75 15.13 -0.80 -9.08
C THR A 75 14.84 -0.03 -7.80
N SER A 76 15.88 0.32 -7.05
CA SER A 76 15.75 1.21 -5.88
C SER A 76 15.15 2.56 -6.25
N ARG A 77 15.53 3.11 -7.41
CA ARG A 77 15.03 4.39 -7.91
C ARG A 77 13.54 4.28 -8.21
N ASP A 78 13.12 3.22 -8.91
CA ASP A 78 11.72 3.01 -9.25
C ASP A 78 10.86 2.85 -7.99
N ARG A 79 11.32 2.06 -7.00
CA ARG A 79 10.62 1.92 -5.72
C ARG A 79 10.44 3.26 -5.02
N SER A 80 11.48 4.08 -4.96
CA SER A 80 11.42 5.40 -4.34
C SER A 80 10.44 6.32 -5.07
N PHE A 81 10.47 6.30 -6.40
CA PHE A 81 9.58 7.09 -7.24
C PHE A 81 8.12 6.67 -7.06
N LEU A 82 7.83 5.37 -7.13
CA LEU A 82 6.49 4.82 -6.94
C LEU A 82 5.94 5.11 -5.54
N ARG A 83 6.75 4.99 -4.48
CA ARG A 83 6.34 5.40 -3.12
C ARG A 83 5.97 6.88 -3.05
N THR A 84 6.74 7.74 -3.72
CA THR A 84 6.44 9.19 -3.81
C THR A 84 5.09 9.42 -4.49
N ILE A 85 4.78 8.69 -5.57
CA ILE A 85 3.48 8.75 -6.24
C ILE A 85 2.36 8.37 -5.26
N VAL A 86 2.48 7.23 -4.57
CA VAL A 86 1.44 6.79 -3.61
C VAL A 86 1.23 7.83 -2.52
N HIS A 87 2.29 8.37 -1.93
CA HIS A 87 2.21 9.41 -0.90
C HIS A 87 1.48 10.65 -1.41
N LYS A 88 1.84 11.13 -2.61
CA LYS A 88 1.18 12.28 -3.22
C LYS A 88 -0.31 12.02 -3.46
N ILE A 89 -0.66 10.83 -3.92
CA ILE A 89 -2.06 10.41 -4.13
C ILE A 89 -2.81 10.39 -2.80
N TYR A 90 -2.21 9.91 -1.70
CA TYR A 90 -2.86 10.01 -0.39
C TYR A 90 -3.04 11.46 0.06
N LYS A 91 -2.04 12.32 -0.14
CA LYS A 91 -2.15 13.73 0.23
C LYS A 91 -3.32 14.43 -0.46
N THR A 92 -3.61 14.08 -1.72
CA THR A 92 -4.66 14.74 -2.50
C THR A 92 -5.99 14.00 -2.56
N GLN A 93 -5.99 12.68 -2.36
CA GLN A 93 -7.15 11.80 -2.57
C GLN A 93 -7.45 10.86 -1.39
N ALA A 94 -6.93 11.15 -0.18
CA ALA A 94 -7.17 10.32 1.02
C ALA A 94 -8.64 9.93 1.18
N LEU A 95 -9.57 10.90 1.11
CA LEU A 95 -10.99 10.64 1.27
C LEU A 95 -11.51 9.59 0.29
N ASN A 96 -11.23 9.74 -1.01
CA ASN A 96 -11.64 8.79 -2.04
C ASN A 96 -11.10 7.38 -1.74
N ILE A 97 -9.79 7.28 -1.42
CA ILE A 97 -9.15 6.00 -1.11
C ILE A 97 -9.83 5.32 0.08
N PHE A 98 -10.07 6.05 1.16
CA PHE A 98 -10.67 5.51 2.37
C PHE A 98 -12.14 5.13 2.18
N LEU A 99 -12.90 5.86 1.37
CA LEU A 99 -14.27 5.48 1.02
C LEU A 99 -14.29 4.19 0.18
N VAL A 100 -13.40 4.06 -0.80
CA VAL A 100 -13.29 2.82 -1.60
C VAL A 100 -12.88 1.64 -0.70
N GLN A 101 -11.93 1.82 0.22
CA GLN A 101 -11.55 0.79 1.20
C GLN A 101 -12.72 0.41 2.13
N LEU A 102 -13.48 1.40 2.61
CA LEU A 102 -14.65 1.17 3.46
C LEU A 102 -15.72 0.33 2.75
N GLY A 103 -15.93 0.55 1.45
CA GLY A 103 -16.84 -0.27 0.64
C GLY A 103 -16.42 -1.73 0.59
N VAL A 104 -15.14 -1.98 0.35
CA VAL A 104 -14.57 -3.34 0.35
C VAL A 104 -14.72 -4.02 1.72
N MET A 105 -14.45 -3.29 2.80
CA MET A 105 -14.62 -3.84 4.15
C MET A 105 -16.08 -4.18 4.45
N LYS A 106 -17.02 -3.36 3.99
CA LYS A 106 -18.45 -3.58 4.21
C LYS A 106 -18.98 -4.80 3.45
N GLU A 107 -18.46 -5.05 2.25
CA GLU A 107 -18.85 -6.18 1.40
C GLU A 107 -18.15 -7.49 1.80
N SER A 108 -17.09 -7.42 2.61
CA SER A 108 -16.31 -8.58 3.02
C SER A 108 -17.02 -9.40 4.09
N LEU A 109 -16.96 -10.73 3.92
CA LEU A 109 -17.51 -11.70 4.87
C LEU A 109 -16.60 -11.95 6.08
N ILE A 110 -15.38 -11.39 6.11
CA ILE A 110 -14.38 -11.63 7.16
C ILE A 110 -13.81 -10.29 7.65
N LEU A 111 -14.07 -9.95 8.91
CA LEU A 111 -13.49 -8.76 9.58
C LEU A 111 -12.45 -9.17 10.65
N PRO A 112 -11.33 -8.43 10.79
CA PRO A 112 -10.94 -7.27 9.98
C PRO A 112 -10.47 -7.70 8.58
N THR A 113 -10.95 -6.99 7.55
CA THR A 113 -10.51 -7.18 6.17
C THR A 113 -9.31 -6.29 5.88
N GLU A 114 -8.16 -6.89 5.59
CA GLU A 114 -7.06 -6.17 4.94
C GLU A 114 -7.43 -5.83 3.50
N CYS A 115 -7.14 -4.61 3.04
CA CYS A 115 -7.37 -4.22 1.65
C CYS A 115 -6.07 -3.90 0.92
N VAL A 116 -6.07 -4.17 -0.38
CA VAL A 116 -5.06 -3.72 -1.33
C VAL A 116 -5.67 -2.60 -2.16
N THR A 117 -5.03 -1.43 -2.16
CA THR A 117 -5.47 -0.31 -2.99
C THR A 117 -4.80 -0.37 -4.36
N ILE A 118 -5.61 -0.37 -5.42
CA ILE A 118 -5.16 -0.50 -6.79
C ILE A 118 -5.22 0.89 -7.43
N LEU A 119 -4.08 1.33 -7.97
CA LEU A 119 -3.88 2.64 -8.58
C LEU A 119 -3.58 2.42 -10.06
N LYS A 120 -4.60 2.51 -10.92
CA LYS A 120 -4.45 2.31 -12.37
C LYS A 120 -4.20 3.64 -13.06
N TYR A 121 -3.02 3.80 -13.64
CA TYR A 121 -2.67 4.99 -14.41
C TYR A 121 -3.44 5.04 -15.73
N THR A 122 -4.13 6.15 -15.98
CA THR A 122 -4.96 6.38 -17.18
C THR A 122 -4.36 7.38 -18.15
N GLY A 123 -3.09 7.75 -17.97
CA GLY A 123 -2.36 8.69 -18.85
C GLY A 123 -2.26 10.11 -18.29
N ALA A 124 -3.24 10.56 -17.50
CA ALA A 124 -3.19 11.84 -16.80
C ALA A 124 -3.45 11.71 -15.29
N ASN A 125 -4.28 10.72 -14.90
CA ASN A 125 -4.72 10.51 -13.53
C ASN A 125 -4.55 9.03 -13.12
N PHE A 126 -4.97 8.72 -11.90
CA PHE A 126 -5.08 7.36 -11.40
C PHE A 126 -6.54 7.05 -11.09
N ASP A 127 -7.06 5.97 -11.68
CA ASP A 127 -8.29 5.36 -11.21
C ASP A 127 -7.97 4.58 -9.94
N ILE A 128 -8.76 4.82 -8.89
CA ILE A 128 -8.53 4.26 -7.55
C ILE A 128 -9.62 3.22 -7.28
N THR A 129 -9.21 1.97 -7.10
CA THR A 129 -10.07 0.89 -6.63
C THR A 129 -9.41 0.19 -5.44
N SER A 130 -10.12 -0.71 -4.77
CA SER A 130 -9.54 -1.57 -3.74
C SER A 130 -10.14 -2.97 -3.80
N SER A 131 -9.45 -3.92 -3.21
CA SER A 131 -9.85 -5.32 -3.17
C SER A 131 -9.41 -5.94 -1.83
N PRO A 132 -10.11 -6.97 -1.31
CA PRO A 132 -9.64 -7.70 -0.14
C PRO A 132 -8.26 -8.30 -0.40
N ALA A 133 -7.35 -8.23 0.58
CA ALA A 133 -5.99 -8.76 0.51
C ALA A 133 -5.94 -10.30 0.56
N ASN A 134 -6.78 -10.96 -0.24
CA ASN A 134 -6.85 -12.39 -0.39
C ASN A 134 -6.03 -12.81 -1.63
N PRO A 135 -4.92 -13.56 -1.46
CA PRO A 135 -4.12 -14.09 -2.57
C PRO A 135 -4.94 -14.78 -3.67
N GLU A 136 -6.02 -15.49 -3.32
CA GLU A 136 -6.83 -16.24 -4.28
C GLU A 136 -7.55 -15.34 -5.29
N LEU A 137 -7.97 -14.13 -4.87
CA LEU A 137 -8.56 -13.14 -5.76
C LEU A 137 -7.57 -12.62 -6.81
N TYR A 138 -6.27 -12.70 -6.51
CA TYR A 138 -5.22 -12.18 -7.36
C TYR A 138 -4.62 -13.24 -8.28
N LEU A 139 -4.73 -14.54 -7.96
CA LEU A 139 -4.21 -15.64 -8.78
C LEU A 139 -4.77 -15.63 -10.21
N HIS A 140 -6.02 -15.19 -10.37
CA HIS A 140 -6.68 -15.13 -11.68
C HIS A 140 -6.57 -13.78 -12.37
N ASN A 141 -6.04 -12.75 -11.69
CA ASN A 141 -5.89 -11.42 -12.25
C ASN A 141 -4.46 -11.25 -12.74
N SER A 142 -4.22 -11.56 -14.01
CA SER A 142 -2.91 -11.48 -14.68
C SER A 142 -2.24 -10.11 -14.57
N ALA A 143 -3.02 -9.05 -14.30
CA ALA A 143 -2.47 -7.72 -14.12
C ALA A 143 -1.77 -7.56 -12.75
N ILE A 144 -2.13 -8.32 -11.71
CA ILE A 144 -1.59 -8.16 -10.36
C ILE A 144 -0.49 -9.20 -10.12
N PRO A 145 0.74 -8.79 -9.75
CA PRO A 145 1.85 -9.72 -9.59
C PRO A 145 1.64 -10.63 -8.37
N VAL A 146 1.43 -11.93 -8.62
CA VAL A 146 1.42 -12.96 -7.58
C VAL A 146 2.74 -13.73 -7.63
N GLY A 147 3.47 -13.75 -6.51
CA GLY A 147 4.78 -14.39 -6.42
C GLY A 147 5.41 -14.29 -5.01
N PRO A 148 6.67 -14.71 -4.83
CA PRO A 148 7.32 -14.69 -3.51
C PRO A 148 7.33 -13.30 -2.87
N MET A 149 7.48 -12.25 -3.68
CA MET A 149 7.42 -10.87 -3.22
C MET A 149 6.02 -10.48 -2.72
N TRP A 150 4.95 -10.97 -3.37
CA TRP A 150 3.57 -10.73 -2.89
C TRP A 150 3.35 -11.33 -1.51
N GLN A 151 3.72 -12.61 -1.33
CA GLN A 151 3.54 -13.31 -0.06
C GLN A 151 4.35 -12.65 1.08
N ASP A 152 5.59 -12.24 0.79
CA ASP A 152 6.43 -11.52 1.75
C ASP A 152 5.78 -10.19 2.17
N GLN A 153 5.31 -9.39 1.21
CA GLN A 153 4.70 -8.09 1.49
C GLN A 153 3.36 -8.21 2.22
N LEU A 154 2.53 -9.19 1.86
CA LEU A 154 1.28 -9.48 2.57
C LEU A 154 1.53 -9.92 4.01
N SER A 155 2.51 -10.81 4.23
CA SER A 155 2.90 -11.24 5.57
C SER A 155 3.40 -10.06 6.41
N ARG A 156 4.17 -9.14 5.81
CA ARG A 156 4.63 -7.90 6.48
C ARG A 156 3.48 -6.96 6.82
N ALA A 157 2.53 -6.78 5.91
CA ALA A 157 1.37 -5.94 6.12
C ALA A 157 0.53 -6.45 7.31
N LEU A 158 0.19 -7.74 7.31
CA LEU A 158 -0.53 -8.40 8.40
C LEU A 158 0.20 -8.30 9.74
N ALA A 159 1.52 -8.47 9.75
CA ALA A 159 2.34 -8.37 10.96
C ALA A 159 2.59 -6.92 11.43
N SER A 160 2.20 -5.91 10.65
CA SER A 160 2.50 -4.51 10.94
C SER A 160 1.48 -3.84 11.88
N ASN A 161 0.37 -4.51 12.20
CA ASN A 161 -0.79 -3.93 12.88
C ASN A 161 -1.32 -2.70 12.13
N HIS A 162 -1.65 -2.89 10.84
CA HIS A 162 -2.18 -1.86 9.93
C HIS A 162 -1.24 -0.68 9.64
N ARG A 163 0.04 -0.74 10.02
CA ARG A 163 1.02 0.31 9.72
C ARG A 163 1.62 0.22 8.32
N ILE A 164 1.46 -0.90 7.64
CA ILE A 164 1.87 -1.10 6.25
C ILE A 164 0.62 -1.44 5.45
N HIS A 165 0.32 -0.59 4.47
CA HIS A 165 -0.75 -0.83 3.52
C HIS A 165 -0.15 -1.23 2.16
N LEU A 166 -0.81 -2.20 1.51
CA LEU A 166 -0.41 -2.66 0.19
C LEU A 166 -1.08 -1.83 -0.90
N HIS A 167 -0.26 -1.45 -1.87
CA HIS A 167 -0.73 -0.79 -3.07
C HIS A 167 -0.28 -1.58 -4.28
N VAL A 168 -1.10 -1.60 -5.32
CA VAL A 168 -0.71 -2.10 -6.64
C VAL A 168 -0.85 -0.96 -7.62
N ILE A 169 0.27 -0.50 -8.18
CA ILE A 169 0.26 0.51 -9.23
C ILE A 169 0.26 -0.22 -10.57
N VAL A 170 -0.74 0.04 -11.40
CA VAL A 170 -0.90 -0.54 -12.73
C VAL A 170 -0.66 0.55 -13.76
N PHE A 171 0.23 0.33 -14.72
CA PHE A 171 0.54 1.28 -15.78
C PHE A 171 0.60 0.58 -17.14
N PRO A 172 0.21 1.26 -18.23
CA PRO A 172 0.29 0.70 -19.57
C PRO A 172 1.75 0.51 -19.96
N ARG A 173 2.01 -0.58 -20.69
CA ARG A 173 3.26 -0.92 -21.38
C ARG A 173 2.98 -1.00 -22.88
N ALA A 174 4.04 -0.99 -23.69
CA ALA A 174 3.93 -1.24 -25.13
C ALA A 174 3.13 -2.53 -25.43
N GLN A 175 2.53 -2.58 -26.62
CA GLN A 175 1.74 -3.73 -27.11
C GLN A 175 0.51 -4.06 -26.25
N GLU A 176 -0.18 -3.03 -25.74
CA GLU A 176 -1.43 -3.17 -24.94
C GLU A 176 -1.28 -3.99 -23.64
N GLN A 177 -0.04 -4.27 -23.22
CA GLN A 177 0.21 -4.96 -21.96
C GLN A 177 0.06 -3.98 -20.80
N MET A 178 -0.47 -4.46 -19.67
CA MET A 178 -0.46 -3.72 -18.41
C MET A 178 0.65 -4.28 -17.52
N LEU A 179 1.45 -3.39 -16.95
CA LEU A 179 2.44 -3.75 -15.94
C LEU A 179 1.92 -3.31 -14.58
N ALA A 180 1.90 -4.22 -13.60
CA ALA A 180 1.62 -3.82 -12.23
C ALA A 180 2.70 -4.20 -11.23
N LYS A 181 2.79 -3.36 -10.20
CA LYS A 181 3.85 -3.40 -9.19
C LYS A 181 3.28 -3.17 -7.82
N ILE A 182 3.69 -4.02 -6.88
CA ILE A 182 3.34 -3.88 -5.47
C ILE A 182 4.23 -2.80 -4.86
N VAL A 183 3.60 -1.87 -4.15
CA VAL A 183 4.25 -0.76 -3.48
C VAL A 183 3.76 -0.72 -2.04
N PRO A 184 4.46 -1.38 -1.11
CA PRO A 184 4.14 -1.27 0.31
C PRO A 184 4.48 0.16 0.76
N VAL A 185 3.52 0.80 1.42
CA VAL A 185 3.70 2.13 2.00
C VAL A 185 3.39 2.04 3.48
N ARG A 186 4.32 2.56 4.29
CA ARG A 186 4.07 2.76 5.71
C ARG A 186 3.16 3.95 5.89
N ARG A 187 2.13 3.74 6.69
CA ARG A 187 1.22 4.79 7.11
C ARG A 187 1.50 5.07 8.58
N PRO A 188 1.66 6.34 8.97
CA PRO A 188 1.74 6.70 10.38
C PRO A 188 0.51 6.27 11.20
N ASN A 189 -0.61 5.94 10.54
CA ASN A 189 -1.92 5.99 11.16
C ASN A 189 -2.77 4.73 11.03
N ALA A 190 -2.43 3.72 11.83
CA ALA A 190 -3.33 2.61 12.15
C ALA A 190 -4.71 3.12 12.66
N ALA A 191 -4.74 4.29 13.32
CA ALA A 191 -5.96 4.87 13.88
C ALA A 191 -7.07 5.16 12.84
N VAL A 192 -6.73 5.58 11.61
CA VAL A 192 -7.78 5.76 10.58
C VAL A 192 -8.36 4.41 10.19
N TRP A 193 -7.51 3.39 10.09
CA TRP A 193 -7.93 2.04 9.74
C TRP A 193 -8.82 1.42 10.81
N ASP A 194 -8.42 1.53 12.08
CA ASP A 194 -9.23 1.12 13.22
C ASP A 194 -10.58 1.84 13.23
N GLY A 195 -10.57 3.15 12.93
CA GLY A 195 -11.77 3.97 12.77
C GLY A 195 -12.68 3.49 11.63
N LEU A 196 -12.13 3.10 10.48
CA LEU A 196 -12.91 2.52 9.39
C LEU A 196 -13.56 1.19 9.80
N HIS A 197 -12.82 0.31 10.47
CA HIS A 197 -13.38 -0.95 10.98
C HIS A 197 -14.52 -0.70 11.98
N ALA A 198 -14.37 0.25 12.89
CA ALA A 198 -15.44 0.64 13.81
C ALA A 198 -16.66 1.18 13.05
N LEU A 199 -16.46 2.03 12.02
CA LEU A 199 -17.55 2.53 11.19
C LEU A 199 -18.31 1.40 10.50
N VAL A 200 -17.63 0.39 9.94
CA VAL A 200 -18.31 -0.76 9.31
C VAL A 200 -19.27 -1.46 10.26
N GLN A 201 -18.89 -1.61 11.54
CA GLN A 201 -19.71 -2.24 12.58
C GLN A 201 -20.95 -1.41 12.95
N GLU A 202 -20.87 -0.08 12.85
CA GLU A 202 -22.01 0.83 13.09
C GLU A 202 -22.99 0.88 11.90
N MET A 203 -22.53 0.53 10.70
CA MET A 203 -23.34 0.63 9.50
C MET A 203 -24.37 -0.50 9.47
N PRO A 204 -25.64 -0.22 9.13
CA PRO A 204 -26.64 -1.26 9.00
C PRO A 204 -26.18 -2.31 8.00
N GLU A 205 -26.45 -3.59 8.29
CA GLU A 205 -26.29 -4.68 7.32
C GLU A 205 -26.97 -4.24 6.02
N GLY A 206 -26.20 -4.22 4.93
CA GLY A 206 -26.71 -3.73 3.66
C GLY A 206 -27.91 -4.59 3.26
N LYS A 207 -29.07 -3.96 3.00
CA LYS A 207 -30.06 -4.59 2.12
C LYS A 207 -29.31 -5.01 0.85
N GLU A 208 -29.58 -6.22 0.38
CA GLU A 208 -29.03 -6.78 -0.87
C GLU A 208 -28.89 -5.69 -1.94
N PRO A 209 -27.80 -5.69 -2.72
CA PRO A 209 -27.58 -4.67 -3.74
C PRO A 209 -28.84 -4.55 -4.60
N HIS A 210 -29.42 -3.34 -4.62
CA HIS A 210 -30.49 -3.01 -5.55
C HIS A 210 -30.02 -3.45 -6.95
N LYS A 211 -30.68 -4.48 -7.49
CA LYS A 211 -30.47 -4.99 -8.86
C LYS A 211 -30.25 -3.81 -9.81
N GLY A 212 -28.99 -3.55 -10.18
CA GLY A 212 -28.64 -2.53 -11.18
C GLY A 212 -27.54 -1.53 -10.83
N ARG A 213 -27.14 -1.32 -9.56
CA ARG A 213 -25.90 -0.56 -9.24
C ARG A 213 -24.79 -1.53 -8.88
N ARG A 214 -23.73 -1.54 -9.71
CA ARG A 214 -22.57 -2.43 -9.54
C ARG A 214 -21.56 -1.97 -8.47
N GLU A 215 -21.72 -0.78 -7.89
CA GLU A 215 -20.76 -0.22 -6.94
C GLU A 215 -21.47 0.41 -5.73
N TRP A 216 -21.01 0.04 -4.53
CA TRP A 216 -21.41 0.67 -3.27
C TRP A 216 -20.92 2.12 -3.19
N SER A 217 -21.75 3.00 -2.62
CA SER A 217 -21.41 4.42 -2.39
C SER A 217 -21.82 4.87 -0.99
N ALA A 218 -20.91 5.53 -0.27
CA ALA A 218 -21.19 6.10 1.05
C ALA A 218 -22.20 7.26 0.98
N GLY A 219 -23.16 7.29 1.91
CA GLY A 219 -24.04 8.44 2.12
C GLY A 219 -23.30 9.62 2.78
N PRO A 220 -23.86 10.85 2.73
CA PRO A 220 -23.19 12.07 3.21
C PRO A 220 -22.70 12.00 4.66
N GLU A 221 -23.46 11.33 5.55
CA GLU A 221 -23.07 11.16 6.95
C GLU A 221 -21.79 10.33 7.10
N ILE A 222 -21.70 9.20 6.39
CA ILE A 222 -20.51 8.34 6.41
C ILE A 222 -19.31 9.07 5.83
N VAL A 223 -19.51 9.82 4.73
CA VAL A 223 -18.46 10.67 4.16
C VAL A 223 -17.93 11.66 5.19
N ALA A 224 -18.81 12.35 5.92
CA ALA A 224 -18.40 13.29 6.97
C ALA A 224 -17.63 12.62 8.12
N LYS A 225 -18.04 11.41 8.55
CA LYS A 225 -17.32 10.63 9.57
C LYS A 225 -15.92 10.23 9.09
N VAL A 226 -15.77 9.77 7.85
CA VAL A 226 -14.47 9.41 7.27
C VAL A 226 -13.57 10.64 7.15
N GLU A 227 -14.09 11.78 6.69
CA GLU A 227 -13.32 13.02 6.67
C GLU A 227 -12.86 13.45 8.06
N ALA A 228 -13.71 13.32 9.09
CA ALA A 228 -13.35 13.64 10.46
C ALA A 228 -12.22 12.74 10.98
N LEU A 229 -12.27 11.43 10.69
CA LEU A 229 -11.17 10.49 10.98
C LEU A 229 -9.86 10.93 10.31
N ILE A 230 -9.90 11.28 9.03
CA ILE A 230 -8.72 11.76 8.28
C ILE A 230 -8.15 13.02 8.93
N ARG A 231 -9.01 14.02 9.20
CA ARG A 231 -8.59 15.32 9.80
C ARG A 231 -7.98 15.14 11.18
N ALA A 232 -8.61 14.35 12.05
CA ALA A 232 -8.12 14.07 13.41
C ALA A 232 -6.74 13.41 13.42
N THR A 233 -6.38 12.79 12.31
CA THR A 233 -5.18 12.00 12.15
C THR A 233 -4.07 12.79 11.47
N ILE A 234 -4.37 13.56 10.41
CA ILE A 234 -3.42 14.51 9.80
C ILE A 234 -2.96 15.57 10.81
N ALA A 235 -3.84 16.01 11.72
CA ALA A 235 -3.49 16.97 12.77
C ALA A 235 -2.46 16.46 13.79
N LYS A 236 -2.16 15.15 13.82
CA LYS A 236 -1.19 14.53 14.73
C LYS A 236 0.15 14.19 14.08
N ASP A 237 0.22 14.16 12.75
CA ASP A 237 1.44 13.83 12.00
C ASP A 237 1.78 14.95 11.01
N GLU A 238 2.90 15.63 11.24
CA GLU A 238 3.46 16.68 10.36
C GLU A 238 3.97 16.14 8.99
N VAL A 239 3.59 14.92 8.59
CA VAL A 239 4.18 14.19 7.43
C VAL A 239 3.18 13.99 6.29
N TYR A 240 2.12 14.80 6.21
CA TYR A 240 1.23 14.83 5.04
C TYR A 240 1.41 16.06 4.16
#